data_AF-A0A524HF39-F1
#
_entry.id   AF-A0A524HF39-F1
#
_cell.length_a   1.000
_cell.length_b   1.000
_cell.length_c   1.000
_cell.angle_alpha   90.00
_cell.angle_beta   90.00
_cell.angle_gamma   90.00
#
_symmetry.space_group_name_H-M   'P 1'
#
loop_
_entity.id
_entity.type
_entity.pdbx_description
1 polymer ?
#
loop_
_entity_poly.entity_id
_entity_poly.type
_entity_poly.pdbx_seq_one_letter_code
_entity_poly.pdbx_strand_id
1 'polypeptide(L)'
;DEILLSGRQAQQPAIREGLARRLAAIAPVRGLKGFATVAKEGAQGAAILADGLAGGINRGITDGLRLREASGTALDFLRVITPDDARRQLGLPTGSG
;
A
#
# COMPACT_ATOMS: atom_id res chain seq x y z
N ASP A 1 3.09 15.29 -9.42
CA ASP A 1 3.42 14.00 -8.78
C ASP A 1 3.46 14.15 -7.27
N GLU A 2 3.08 13.10 -6.53
CA GLU A 2 3.10 13.04 -5.07
C GLU A 2 3.43 11.62 -4.57
N ILE A 3 3.89 11.51 -3.33
CA ILE A 3 4.14 10.23 -2.65
C ILE A 3 3.15 10.09 -1.51
N LEU A 4 2.33 9.03 -1.55
CA LEU A 4 1.34 8.72 -0.51
C LEU A 4 1.84 7.62 0.42
N LEU A 5 1.84 7.90 1.73
CA LEU A 5 2.16 6.95 2.79
C LEU A 5 0.87 6.38 3.38
N SER A 6 0.70 5.07 3.36
CA SER A 6 -0.49 4.37 3.88
C SER A 6 -0.13 3.25 4.86
N GLY A 7 -1.14 2.74 5.58
CA GLY A 7 -0.99 1.64 6.53
C GLY A 7 -0.47 2.06 7.90
N ARG A 8 -0.36 1.08 8.81
CA ARG A 8 -0.11 1.33 10.25
C ARG A 8 1.14 2.18 10.51
N GLN A 9 2.25 1.87 9.85
CA GLN A 9 3.52 2.55 10.10
C GLN A 9 3.56 3.98 9.56
N ALA A 10 2.75 4.30 8.55
CA ALA A 10 2.63 5.67 8.04
C ALA A 10 2.00 6.63 9.08
N GLN A 11 1.28 6.09 10.07
CA GLN A 11 0.70 6.86 11.17
C GLN A 11 1.72 7.15 12.29
N GLN A 12 2.89 6.48 12.30
CA GLN A 12 3.93 6.74 13.29
C GLN A 12 4.71 8.00 12.92
N PRO A 13 4.71 9.08 13.74
CA PRO A 13 5.30 10.36 13.38
C PRO A 13 6.78 10.28 12.96
N ALA A 14 7.59 9.53 13.72
CA ALA A 14 9.01 9.36 13.44
C ALA A 14 9.28 8.73 12.06
N ILE A 15 8.46 7.75 11.66
CA ILE A 15 8.57 7.12 10.34
C ILE A 15 8.14 8.10 9.27
N ARG A 16 6.97 8.74 9.44
CA ARG A 16 6.42 9.68 8.47
C ARG A 16 7.36 10.85 8.19
N GLU A 17 7.88 11.48 9.24
CA GLU A 17 8.81 12.60 9.12
C GLU A 17 10.16 12.15 8.54
N GLY A 18 10.64 10.98 8.95
CA GLY A 18 11.86 10.40 8.43
C GLY A 18 11.80 10.11 6.93
N LEU A 19 10.66 9.61 6.44
CA LEU A 19 10.42 9.38 5.02
C LEU A 19 10.20 10.69 4.27
N ALA A 20 9.40 11.61 4.82
CA ALA A 20 9.15 12.92 4.22
C ALA A 20 10.45 13.68 3.95
N ARG A 21 11.38 13.73 4.92
CA ARG A 21 12.67 14.39 4.73
C ARG A 21 13.52 13.75 3.64
N ARG A 22 13.56 12.41 3.59
CA ARG A 22 14.43 11.67 2.65
C ARG A 22 13.89 11.67 1.23
N LEU A 23 12.58 11.73 1.06
CA LEU A 23 11.91 11.67 -0.24
C LEU A 23 11.51 13.05 -0.77
N ALA A 24 11.74 14.13 -0.02
CA ALA A 24 11.36 15.49 -0.38
C ALA A 24 11.94 15.96 -1.73
N ALA A 25 13.10 15.45 -2.13
CA ALA A 25 13.73 15.77 -3.40
C ALA A 25 13.05 15.11 -4.61
N ILE A 26 12.19 14.11 -4.39
CA ILE A 26 11.49 13.37 -5.45
C ILE A 26 10.11 13.98 -5.70
N ALA A 27 9.29 14.08 -4.65
CA ALA A 27 7.95 14.66 -4.71
C ALA A 27 7.41 14.95 -3.30
N PRO A 28 6.36 15.78 -3.15
CA PRO A 28 5.70 16.00 -1.87
C PRO A 28 5.19 14.70 -1.26
N VAL A 29 5.53 14.47 0.02
CA VAL A 29 5.10 13.28 0.77
C VAL A 29 3.88 13.61 1.63
N ARG A 30 2.81 12.83 1.50
CA ARG A 30 1.57 12.99 2.26
C ARG A 30 1.10 11.67 2.85
N GLY A 31 0.45 11.72 4.01
CA GLY A 31 -0.27 10.56 4.54
C GLY A 31 -1.59 10.37 3.82
N LEU A 32 -1.89 9.14 3.41
CA LEU A 32 -3.21 8.79 2.88
C LEU A 32 -4.25 8.99 3.98
N LYS A 33 -5.34 9.69 3.67
CA LYS A 33 -6.47 9.84 4.56
C LYS A 33 -7.57 8.90 4.10
N GLY A 34 -7.97 8.00 4.98
CA GLY A 34 -9.19 7.21 4.78
C GLY A 34 -10.46 8.03 4.99
N PHE A 35 -11.60 7.48 4.56
CA PHE A 35 -12.95 8.02 4.78
C PHE A 35 -13.67 7.41 5.99
N ALA A 36 -13.06 6.44 6.67
CA ALA A 36 -13.57 5.84 7.89
C ALA A 36 -12.58 5.97 9.05
N THR A 37 -13.10 6.11 10.27
CA THR A 37 -12.31 6.24 11.51
C THR A 37 -11.82 4.90 12.05
N VAL A 38 -12.59 3.84 11.86
CA VAL A 38 -12.32 2.50 12.41
C VAL A 38 -11.70 1.56 11.37
N ALA A 39 -12.14 1.65 10.11
CA ALA A 39 -11.64 0.78 9.06
C ALA A 39 -10.27 1.26 8.55
N LYS A 40 -9.33 0.33 8.39
CA LYS A 40 -8.01 0.60 7.78
C LYS A 40 -8.16 0.95 6.30
N GLU A 41 -7.21 1.70 5.75
CA GLU A 41 -7.23 2.19 4.36
C GLU A 41 -7.36 1.04 3.34
N GLY A 42 -6.73 -0.12 3.60
CA GLY A 42 -6.89 -1.30 2.74
C GLY A 42 -8.31 -1.87 2.72
N ALA A 43 -9.00 -1.90 3.87
CA ALA A 43 -10.39 -2.37 3.95
C ALA A 43 -11.36 -1.40 3.26
N GLN A 44 -11.09 -0.11 3.41
CA GLN A 44 -11.80 0.94 2.69
C GLN A 44 -11.66 0.81 1.16
N GLY A 45 -10.45 0.52 0.68
CA GLY A 45 -10.20 0.21 -0.73
C GLY A 45 -11.00 -1.01 -1.22
N ALA A 46 -11.05 -2.09 -0.44
CA ALA A 46 -11.85 -3.26 -0.78
C ALA A 46 -13.35 -2.93 -0.92
N ALA A 47 -13.89 -2.07 -0.05
CA ALA A 47 -15.28 -1.61 -0.14
C ALA A 47 -15.55 -0.80 -1.42
N ILE A 48 -14.63 0.10 -1.79
CA ILE A 48 -14.70 0.85 -3.06
C ILE A 48 -14.72 -0.10 -4.26
N LEU A 49 -13.82 -1.10 -4.28
CA LEU A 49 -13.75 -2.07 -5.36
C LEU A 49 -15.02 -2.92 -5.45
N ALA A 50 -15.56 -3.37 -4.32
CA ALA A 50 -16.79 -4.13 -4.27
C ALA A 50 -17.98 -3.33 -4.82
N ASP A 51 -18.14 -2.07 -4.38
CA ASP A 51 -19.19 -1.18 -4.89
C ASP A 51 -19.05 -0.95 -6.40
N GLY A 52 -17.85 -0.63 -6.89
CA GLY A 52 -17.62 -0.40 -8.31
C GLY A 52 -17.88 -1.64 -9.18
N LEU A 53 -17.46 -2.82 -8.72
CA LEU A 53 -17.71 -4.09 -9.42
C LEU A 53 -19.20 -4.46 -9.45
N ALA A 54 -19.98 -4.05 -8.44
CA ALA A 54 -21.43 -4.20 -8.41
C ALA A 54 -22.16 -3.15 -9.29
N GLY A 55 -21.43 -2.23 -9.92
CA GLY A 55 -22.00 -1.16 -10.74
C GLY A 55 -22.46 0.07 -9.95
N GLY A 56 -22.01 0.20 -8.69
CA GLY A 56 -22.31 1.33 -7.82
C GLY A 56 -21.59 2.62 -8.20
N ILE A 57 -21.60 3.57 -7.28
CA ILE A 57 -21.08 4.93 -7.52
C ILE A 57 -19.58 4.94 -7.85
N ASN A 58 -18.84 3.93 -7.39
CA ASN A 58 -17.40 3.80 -7.62
C ASN A 58 -17.05 3.06 -8.93
N ARG A 59 -18.03 2.76 -9.79
CA ARG A 59 -17.81 2.01 -11.05
C ARG A 59 -16.71 2.62 -11.93
N GLY A 60 -16.63 3.96 -11.99
CA GLY A 60 -15.59 4.65 -12.76
C GLY A 60 -14.17 4.28 -12.33
N ILE A 61 -13.94 3.98 -11.05
CA ILE A 61 -12.64 3.54 -10.54
C ILE A 61 -12.33 2.12 -11.06
N THR A 62 -13.28 1.19 -10.93
CA THR A 62 -13.05 -0.20 -11.36
C THR A 62 -12.91 -0.34 -12.87
N ASP A 63 -13.62 0.49 -13.65
CA ASP A 63 -13.50 0.53 -15.10
C ASP A 63 -12.16 1.15 -15.53
N GLY A 64 -11.72 2.25 -14.87
CA GLY A 64 -10.42 2.86 -15.13
C GLY A 64 -9.24 1.95 -14.78
N LEU A 65 -9.39 1.10 -13.76
CA LEU A 65 -8.42 0.05 -13.42
C LEU A 65 -8.51 -1.18 -14.35
N ARG A 66 -9.51 -1.24 -15.23
CA ARG A 66 -9.81 -2.38 -16.12
C ARG A 66 -9.92 -3.71 -15.35
N LEU A 67 -10.52 -3.68 -14.16
CA LEU A 67 -10.50 -4.81 -13.23
C LEU A 67 -11.20 -6.07 -13.78
N ARG A 68 -12.17 -5.90 -14.69
CA ARG A 68 -12.87 -7.02 -15.37
C ARG A 68 -12.02 -7.73 -16.40
N GLU A 69 -10.98 -7.06 -16.89
CA GLU A 69 -10.05 -7.58 -17.89
C GLU A 69 -8.77 -8.13 -17.24
N ALA A 70 -8.60 -7.91 -15.93
CA ALA A 70 -7.48 -8.42 -15.18
C ALA A 70 -7.51 -9.96 -15.13
N SER A 71 -6.32 -10.56 -15.21
CA SER A 71 -6.10 -12.00 -15.15
C SER A 71 -4.96 -12.33 -14.18
N GLY A 72 -4.82 -13.60 -13.83
CA GLY A 72 -3.91 -14.06 -12.78
C GLY A 72 -4.60 -14.18 -11.42
N THR A 73 -3.81 -14.39 -10.37
CA THR A 73 -4.30 -14.60 -9.01
C THR A 73 -3.59 -13.69 -8.01
N ALA A 74 -4.24 -13.48 -6.85
CA ALA A 74 -3.63 -12.80 -5.72
C ALA A 74 -2.34 -13.49 -5.20
N LEU A 75 -2.08 -14.74 -5.61
CA LEU A 75 -0.94 -15.54 -5.15
C LEU A 75 0.25 -15.51 -6.11
N ASP A 76 0.10 -15.01 -7.34
CA ASP A 76 1.14 -15.09 -8.37
C ASP A 76 2.45 -14.38 -7.95
N PHE A 77 2.34 -13.36 -7.11
CA PHE A 77 3.47 -12.58 -6.59
C PHE A 77 3.66 -12.72 -5.08
N LEU A 78 3.00 -13.70 -4.44
CA LEU A 78 3.24 -13.97 -3.03
C LEU A 78 4.64 -14.57 -2.85
N ARG A 79 5.53 -13.82 -2.19
CA ARG A 79 6.90 -14.24 -1.87
C ARG A 79 7.00 -14.49 -0.37
N VAL A 80 7.17 -15.74 0.02
CA VAL A 80 7.50 -16.11 1.40
C VAL A 80 9.01 -16.24 1.48
N ILE A 81 9.64 -15.38 2.26
CA ILE A 81 11.09 -15.37 2.49
C ILE A 81 11.39 -15.49 3.97
N THR A 82 12.53 -16.05 4.32
CA THR A 82 12.97 -16.09 5.72
C THR A 82 13.40 -14.70 6.20
N PRO A 83 13.42 -14.44 7.52
CA PRO A 83 13.98 -13.20 8.06
C PRO A 83 15.43 -12.93 7.60
N ASP A 84 16.24 -13.98 7.41
CA ASP A 84 17.62 -13.83 6.95
C ASP A 84 17.72 -13.53 5.46
N ASP A 85 16.83 -14.08 4.63
CA ASP A 85 16.69 -13.67 3.23
C ASP A 85 16.30 -12.19 3.12
N ALA A 86 15.35 -11.75 3.95
CA ALA A 86 14.93 -10.35 4.00
C ALA A 86 16.10 -9.43 4.40
N ARG A 87 16.89 -9.81 5.41
CA ARG A 87 18.08 -9.07 5.82
C ARG A 87 19.12 -8.97 4.71
N ARG A 88 19.41 -10.08 4.02
CA ARG A 88 20.33 -10.07 2.87
C ARG A 88 19.87 -9.11 1.78
N GLN A 89 18.57 -9.12 1.43
CA GLN A 89 18.01 -8.21 0.42
C GLN A 89 18.13 -6.73 0.81
N LEU A 90 18.05 -6.44 2.12
CA LEU A 90 18.19 -5.09 2.67
C LEU A 90 19.65 -4.68 2.94
N GLY A 91 20.63 -5.53 2.67
CA GLY A 91 22.04 -5.30 2.99
C GLY A 91 22.34 -5.30 4.50
N LEU A 92 21.52 -5.98 5.29
CA LEU A 92 21.64 -6.10 6.75
C LEU A 92 22.34 -7.42 7.13
N PRO A 93 23.10 -7.47 8.23
CA PRO A 93 23.71 -8.70 8.71
C PRO A 93 22.64 -9.73 9.08
N THR A 94 22.88 -11.01 8.74
CA THR A 94 22.02 -12.13 9.12
C THR A 94 22.08 -12.39 10.62
N GLY A 95 21.00 -12.91 11.22
CA GLY A 95 21.01 -13.23 12.65
C GLY A 95 21.96 -14.38 12.93
N SER A 96 22.85 -14.24 13.92
CA SER A 96 23.54 -15.38 14.53
C SER A 96 22.49 -16.21 15.28
N GLY A 97 22.34 -17.48 14.91
CA GLY A 97 21.63 -18.47 15.74
C GLY A 97 22.33 -18.68 17.08
#